data_AF-X1TNK6-F1
#
_entry.id   AF-X1TNK6-F1
#
_cell.length_a   1.000
_cell.length_b   1.000
_cell.length_c   1.000
_cell.angle_alpha   90.00
_cell.angle_beta   90.00
_cell.angle_gamma   90.00
#
_symmetry.space_group_name_H-M   'P 1'
#
loop_
_entity.id
_entity.type
_entity.pdbx_description
1 polymer ?
#
loop_
_entity_poly.entity_id
_entity_poly.type
_entity_poly.pdbx_seq_one_letter_code
_entity_poly.pdbx_strand_id
1 'polypeptide(L)' 'MKKLKINREIYSASQLNVKGGKTELLVSIVKELDGNVYLSGAGARNYLDESVFKKEKIEILYYQYGSFIYPQLWGKFIP' A
#
# COMPACT_ATOMS: atom_id res chain seq x y z
N MET A 1 -15.63 8.90 -0.57
CA MET A 1 -14.40 9.74 -0.68
C MET A 1 -14.62 11.23 -0.50
N LYS A 2 -15.67 11.86 -1.04
CA LYS A 2 -15.96 13.30 -0.80
C LYS A 2 -15.91 13.69 0.68
N LYS A 3 -16.38 12.80 1.58
CA LYS A 3 -16.29 12.98 3.05
C LYS A 3 -14.85 12.99 3.59
N LEU A 4 -13.93 12.27 2.96
CA LEU A 4 -12.50 12.23 3.28
C LEU A 4 -11.70 13.31 2.53
N LYS A 5 -12.35 14.15 1.72
CA LYS A 5 -11.74 15.22 0.92
C LYS A 5 -10.62 14.77 -0.03
N ILE A 6 -10.63 13.50 -0.45
CA ILE A 6 -9.72 13.00 -1.47
C ILE A 6 -10.34 13.31 -2.85
N ASN A 7 -9.63 14.09 -3.67
CA ASN A 7 -10.06 14.59 -4.98
C ASN A 7 -9.47 13.80 -6.16
N ARG A 8 -8.93 12.61 -5.90
CA ARG A 8 -8.37 11.72 -6.91
C ARG A 8 -9.35 10.61 -7.25
N GLU A 9 -9.27 10.13 -8.48
CA GLU A 9 -10.00 8.93 -8.90
C GLU A 9 -9.45 7.71 -8.17
N ILE A 10 -10.36 6.81 -7.77
CA ILE A 10 -10.00 5.53 -7.18
C ILE A 10 -10.54 4.44 -8.07
N TYR A 11 -9.65 3.49 -8.35
CA TYR A 11 -9.93 2.31 -9.14
C TYR A 11 -9.88 1.09 -8.23
N SER A 12 -10.83 0.19 -8.42
CA SER A 12 -10.71 -1.17 -7.90
C SER A 12 -9.85 -1.98 -8.87
N ALA A 13 -9.01 -2.88 -8.36
CA ALA A 13 -8.15 -3.72 -9.22
C ALA A 13 -8.95 -4.54 -10.24
N SER A 14 -10.20 -4.92 -9.92
CA SER A 14 -11.11 -5.64 -10.83
C SER A 14 -11.61 -4.82 -12.02
N GLN A 15 -11.47 -3.49 -12.00
CA GLN A 15 -11.79 -2.62 -13.12
C GLN A 15 -10.62 -2.48 -14.11
N LEU A 16 -9.44 -2.96 -13.73
CA LEU A 16 -8.20 -2.85 -14.50
C LEU A 16 -7.93 -4.15 -15.24
N ASN A 17 -7.41 -4.08 -16.47
CA ASN A 17 -7.08 -5.25 -17.27
C ASN A 17 -5.67 -5.78 -16.95
N VAL A 18 -5.42 -6.04 -15.67
CA VAL A 18 -4.10 -6.44 -15.15
C VAL A 18 -4.00 -7.94 -14.91
N LYS A 19 -2.79 -8.47 -15.06
CA LYS A 19 -2.47 -9.88 -14.80
C LYS A 19 -1.23 -9.99 -13.92
N GLY A 20 -1.09 -11.13 -13.26
CA GLY A 20 0.04 -11.45 -12.40
C GLY A 20 -0.41 -12.07 -11.08
N GLY A 21 0.56 -12.52 -10.28
CA GLY A 21 0.37 -12.90 -8.88
C GLY A 21 1.18 -11.99 -7.97
N LYS A 22 0.92 -12.02 -6.66
CA LYS A 22 1.75 -11.40 -5.61
C LYS A 22 2.31 -10.01 -5.99
N THR A 23 3.63 -9.88 -6.11
CA THR A 23 4.34 -8.63 -6.38
C THR A 23 4.15 -8.14 -7.82
N GLU A 24 4.12 -9.08 -8.77
CA GLU A 24 3.94 -8.81 -10.19
C GLU A 24 2.59 -8.14 -10.45
N LEU A 25 1.53 -8.57 -9.74
CA LEU A 25 0.21 -7.95 -9.83
C LEU A 25 0.25 -6.47 -9.38
N LEU A 26 0.97 -6.15 -8.31
CA LEU A 26 1.09 -4.79 -7.80
C LEU A 26 1.79 -3.89 -8.81
N VAL A 27 2.88 -4.37 -9.40
CA VAL A 27 3.61 -3.67 -10.46
C VAL A 27 2.75 -3.48 -11.71
N SER A 28 2.00 -4.51 -12.13
CA SER A 28 1.05 -4.39 -13.25
C SER A 28 0.00 -3.31 -13.01
N ILE A 29 -0.56 -3.21 -11.79
CA ILE A 29 -1.53 -2.18 -11.42
C ILE A 29 -0.92 -0.78 -11.49
N VAL A 30 0.29 -0.60 -10.95
CA VAL A 30 0.96 0.71 -10.98
C VAL A 30 1.21 1.15 -12.42
N LYS A 31 1.65 0.23 -13.30
CA LYS A 31 1.87 0.51 -14.72
C LYS A 31 0.60 0.82 -15.48
N GLU A 32 -0.48 0.08 -15.25
CA GLU A 32 -1.78 0.30 -15.91
C GLU A 32 -2.34 1.69 -15.63
N LEU A 33 -1.98 2.28 -14.49
CA LEU A 33 -2.40 3.61 -14.06
C LEU A 33 -1.32 4.69 -14.30
N ASP A 34 -0.32 4.40 -15.14
CA ASP A 34 0.81 5.29 -15.44
C ASP A 34 1.55 5.83 -14.19
N GLY A 35 1.56 5.04 -13.12
CA GLY A 35 2.22 5.36 -11.87
C GLY A 35 3.70 4.96 -11.87
N ASN A 36 4.46 5.57 -10.95
CA ASN A 36 5.88 5.27 -10.73
C ASN A 36 6.23 5.03 -9.25
N VAL A 37 5.23 5.02 -8.36
CA VAL A 37 5.43 4.82 -6.92
C VAL A 37 4.39 3.84 -6.38
N TYR A 38 4.85 2.88 -5.57
CA TYR A 38 4.00 1.99 -4.78
C TYR A 38 4.22 2.23 -3.29
N LEU A 39 3.17 2.59 -2.56
CA LEU A 39 3.23 2.79 -1.11
C LEU A 39 2.74 1.53 -0.38
N SER A 40 3.58 0.99 0.49
CA SER A 40 3.26 -0.19 1.31
C SER A 40 3.51 0.03 2.79
N GLY A 41 2.95 -0.85 3.63
CA GLY A 41 3.29 -0.89 5.05
C GLY A 41 4.65 -1.55 5.28
N ALA A 42 5.38 -1.14 6.33
CA ALA A 42 6.72 -1.68 6.63
C ALA A 42 6.81 -3.22 6.71
N GLY A 43 5.75 -3.89 7.20
CA GLY A 43 5.69 -5.36 7.26
C GLY A 43 5.70 -6.06 5.90
N ALA A 44 5.39 -5.34 4.82
CA ALA A 44 5.35 -5.90 3.48
C ALA A 44 6.73 -6.26 2.91
N ARG A 45 7.81 -5.69 3.47
CA ARG A 45 9.20 -6.04 3.12
C ARG A 45 9.48 -7.54 3.18
N ASN A 46 8.76 -8.27 4.03
CA ASN A 46 8.97 -9.70 4.23
C ASN A 46 8.48 -10.57 3.07
N TYR A 47 7.63 -10.04 2.18
CA TYR A 47 7.01 -10.83 1.10
C TYR A 47 6.98 -10.12 -0.26
N LEU A 48 7.34 -8.84 -0.34
CA LEU A 48 7.47 -8.13 -1.61
C LEU A 48 8.84 -8.40 -2.23
N ASP A 49 8.84 -8.63 -3.54
CA ASP A 49 10.07 -8.74 -4.33
C ASP A 49 10.43 -7.36 -4.91
N GLU A 50 11.29 -6.62 -4.21
CA GLU A 50 11.72 -5.28 -4.62
C GLU A 50 12.43 -5.26 -5.98
N SER A 51 12.97 -6.40 -6.44
CA SER A 51 13.64 -6.47 -7.74
C SER A 51 12.66 -6.28 -8.91
N VAL A 52 11.41 -6.72 -8.74
CA VAL A 52 10.34 -6.57 -9.75
C VAL A 52 9.97 -5.09 -9.92
N PHE A 53 9.84 -4.36 -8.81
CA PHE A 53 9.61 -2.90 -8.83
C PHE A 53 10.77 -2.17 -9.50
N LYS A 54 12.01 -2.49 -9.09
CA LYS A 54 13.23 -1.86 -9.63
C LYS A 54 13.37 -2.06 -11.14
N LYS A 55 13.09 -3.26 -11.64
CA LYS A 55 13.14 -3.58 -13.08
C LYS A 55 12.22 -2.68 -13.90
N GLU A 56 11.03 -2.40 -13.37
CA GLU A 56 10.02 -1.58 -14.03
C GLU A 56 10.12 -0.08 -13.69
N LYS A 57 11.22 0.33 -13.02
CA LYS A 57 11.47 1.72 -12.59
C LYS A 57 10.36 2.29 -11.69
N ILE A 58 9.76 1.46 -10.86
CA ILE A 58 8.78 1.86 -9.85
C ILE A 58 9.49 1.94 -8.50
N GLU A 59 9.34 3.08 -7.82
CA GLU A 59 9.81 3.27 -6.46
C GLU A 59 8.86 2.60 -5.47
N ILE A 60 9.40 1.84 -4.52
CA ILE A 60 8.63 1.32 -3.39
C ILE A 60 8.91 2.14 -2.14
N LEU A 61 7.86 2.73 -1.59
CA LEU A 61 7.90 3.47 -0.33
C LEU A 61 7.26 2.65 0.78
N TYR A 62 7.87 2.68 1.95
CA TYR A 62 7.36 2.01 3.13
C TYR A 62 6.90 3.02 4.17
N TYR A 63 5.61 2.99 4.49
CA TYR A 63 5.05 3.74 5.58
C TYR A 63 5.13 2.93 6.88
N GLN A 64 5.74 3.53 7.89
CA GLN A 64 5.82 2.99 9.24
C GLN A 64 4.92 3.83 10.16
N TYR A 65 3.87 3.20 10.69
CA TYR A 65 3.04 3.84 11.70
C TYR A 65 3.84 3.99 12.98
N GLY A 66 3.84 5.21 13.55
CA GLY A 66 4.32 5.42 14.90
C GLY A 66 3.38 4.74 15.89
N SER A 67 3.94 4.02 16.87
CA SER A 67 3.15 3.57 18.01
C SER A 67 2.74 4.80 18.82
N PHE A 68 1.44 4.92 19.11
CA PHE A 68 0.94 5.89 20.06
C PHE A 68 0.24 5.12 21.18
N ILE A 69 0.43 5.57 22.42
CA ILE A 69 -0.25 4.99 23.57
C ILE A 69 -1.70 5.45 23.49
N TYR A 70 -2.62 4.52 23.31
CA TYR A 70 -4.04 4.81 23.45
C TYR A 70 -4.39 4.89 24.94
N PRO A 71 -4.75 6.08 25.47
CA PRO A 71 -5.11 6.20 26.88
C PRO A 71 -6.38 5.38 27.14
N GLN A 72 -6.26 4.39 28.03
CA GLN A 72 -7.39 3.57 28.43
C GLN A 72 -8.32 4.38 29.33
N LEU A 73 -9.62 4.36 29.02
CA LEU A 73 -10.63 5.14 29.75
C LEU A 73 -10.77 4.72 31.23
N TRP A 74 -10.46 3.46 31.56
CA TRP A 74 -10.76 2.84 32.85
C TRP A 74 -9.50 2.31 33.57
N GLY A 75 -8.34 2.89 33.29
CA GLY A 75 -7.06 2.47 33.88
C GLY A 75 -6.40 1.32 33.11
N LYS A 76 -5.41 0.68 33.74
CA LYS A 76 -4.63 -0.38 33.10
C LYS A 76 -5.51 -1.58 32.78
N PHE A 77 -5.24 -2.24 31.65
CA PHE A 77 -5.81 -3.54 31.36
C PHE A 77 -5.47 -4.52 32.50
N ILE A 78 -6.48 -5.18 33.06
CA ILE A 78 -6.33 -6.25 34.04
C ILE A 78 -6.51 -7.57 33.26
N PRO A 79 -5.50 -8.45 33.23
CA PRO A 79 -5.55 -9.71 32.47
C PRO A 79 -6.63 -10.68 32.94
#